data_AF-A0A7J3VPD0-F1
#
_entry.id   AF-A0A7J3VPD0-F1
#
_cell.length_a   1.000
_cell.length_b   1.000
_cell.length_c   1.000
_cell.angle_alpha   90.00
_cell.angle_beta   90.00
_cell.angle_gamma   90.00
#
_symmetry.space_group_name_H-M   'P 1'
#
loop_
_entity.id
_entity.type
_entity.pdbx_description
1 polymer ?
#
loop_
_entity_poly.entity_id
_entity_poly.type
_entity_poly.pdbx_seq_one_letter_code
_entity_poly.pdbx_strand_id
1 'polypeptide(L)'
;MVNYIMRIANNDEFEASVFSRRAYYTSMRRRWEKGMKILLARKIEGKGDAFIGYAIVDRALSVDELSIEEREMCIRNGWSTKVLFSRLIRLQPPILIKDTPVGRWPQKGALLHGAPISDGDLNTIIEFASIKINY
;
A
#
# COMPACT_ATOMS: atom_id res chain seq x y z
N MET A 1 14.96 6.46 -6.78
CA MET A 1 14.20 5.62 -5.83
C MET A 1 12.92 5.18 -6.54
N VAL A 2 12.53 3.90 -6.46
CA VAL A 2 11.34 3.40 -7.16
C VAL A 2 10.20 3.24 -6.17
N ASN A 3 9.05 3.85 -6.43
CA ASN A 3 7.85 3.70 -5.61
C ASN A 3 6.94 2.61 -6.19
N TYR A 4 6.02 2.08 -5.37
CA TYR A 4 5.14 1.00 -5.80
C TYR A 4 3.69 1.25 -5.44
N ILE A 5 2.79 0.72 -6.27
CA ILE A 5 1.38 0.57 -5.94
C ILE A 5 1.20 -0.78 -5.25
N MET A 6 0.63 -0.79 -4.05
CA MET A 6 0.25 -2.01 -3.34
C MET A 6 -1.26 -2.09 -3.22
N ARG A 7 -1.84 -3.01 -3.98
CA ARG A 7 -3.27 -3.32 -3.89
C ARG A 7 -3.51 -4.24 -2.70
N ILE A 8 -4.28 -3.77 -1.72
CA ILE A 8 -4.67 -4.56 -0.55
C ILE A 8 -5.98 -5.31 -0.81
N ALA A 9 -6.24 -6.33 0.01
CA ALA A 9 -7.46 -7.10 -0.07
C ALA A 9 -8.70 -6.19 0.10
N ASN A 10 -9.80 -6.51 -0.59
CA ASN A 10 -11.07 -5.83 -0.37
C ASN A 10 -11.75 -6.37 0.89
N ASN A 11 -11.10 -6.14 2.03
CA ASN A 11 -11.52 -6.54 3.35
C ASN A 11 -11.23 -5.36 4.30
N ASP A 12 -12.27 -4.84 4.95
CA ASP A 12 -12.15 -3.69 5.85
C ASP A 12 -11.31 -3.99 7.10
N GLU A 13 -11.31 -5.23 7.59
CA GLU A 13 -10.42 -5.66 8.69
C GLU A 13 -8.96 -5.62 8.26
N PHE A 14 -8.67 -6.03 7.02
CA PHE A 14 -7.31 -5.98 6.49
C PHE A 14 -6.85 -4.53 6.33
N GLU A 15 -7.71 -3.66 5.79
CA GLU A 15 -7.44 -2.22 5.72
C GLU A 15 -7.16 -1.65 7.12
N ALA A 16 -8.07 -1.89 8.07
CA ALA A 16 -7.94 -1.41 9.45
C ALA A 16 -6.64 -1.92 10.11
N SER A 17 -6.23 -3.16 9.82
CA SER A 17 -4.97 -3.71 10.33
C SER A 17 -3.74 -2.94 9.83
N VAL A 18 -3.74 -2.50 8.56
CA VAL A 18 -2.64 -1.71 7.99
C VAL A 18 -2.53 -0.36 8.68
N PHE A 19 -3.67 0.32 8.86
CA PHE A 19 -3.71 1.65 9.48
C PHE A 19 -3.42 1.63 10.98
N SER A 20 -3.95 0.64 11.72
CA SER A 20 -3.70 0.52 13.16
C SER A 20 -2.26 0.12 13.49
N ARG A 21 -1.67 -0.80 12.71
CA ARG A 21 -0.30 -1.29 12.97
C ARG A 21 0.78 -0.42 12.34
N ARG A 22 0.41 0.51 11.45
CA ARG A 22 1.33 1.31 10.62
C ARG A 22 2.36 0.41 9.91
N ALA A 23 1.88 -0.74 9.44
CA ALA A 23 2.69 -1.79 8.85
C ALA A 23 1.91 -2.54 7.77
N TYR A 24 2.64 -3.15 6.85
CA TYR A 24 2.08 -3.97 5.79
C TYR A 24 2.83 -5.29 5.66
N TYR A 25 2.10 -6.40 5.72
CA TYR A 25 2.65 -7.73 5.57
C TYR A 25 2.46 -8.19 4.13
N THR A 26 3.51 -8.75 3.53
CA THR A 26 3.50 -9.15 2.12
C THR A 26 4.41 -10.33 1.83
N SER A 27 4.08 -11.08 0.79
CA SER A 27 4.95 -12.08 0.16
C SER A 27 5.76 -11.49 -1.00
N MET A 28 5.51 -10.22 -1.35
CA MET A 28 6.11 -9.58 -2.51
C MET A 28 7.61 -9.37 -2.32
N ARG A 29 8.38 -10.00 -3.22
CA ARG A 29 9.84 -9.89 -3.26
C ARG A 29 10.24 -8.55 -3.89
N ARG A 30 10.49 -7.57 -3.04
CA ARG A 30 11.07 -6.25 -3.37
C ARG A 30 12.08 -5.85 -2.30
N ARG A 31 13.04 -5.02 -2.68
CA ARG A 31 13.92 -4.36 -1.72
C ARG A 31 13.19 -3.13 -1.19
N TRP A 32 12.54 -3.28 -0.04
CA TRP A 32 11.84 -2.19 0.63
C TRP A 32 12.85 -1.31 1.36
N GLU A 33 13.15 -0.15 0.77
CA GLU A 33 14.16 0.76 1.30
C GLU A 33 13.52 1.93 2.05
N LYS A 34 14.24 2.46 3.03
CA LYS A 34 13.81 3.64 3.78
C LYS A 34 13.54 4.83 2.84
N GLY A 35 12.45 5.54 3.07
CA GLY A 35 12.02 6.71 2.29
C GLY A 35 11.20 6.38 1.05
N MET A 36 11.16 5.10 0.64
CA MET A 36 10.36 4.65 -0.49
C MET A 36 8.86 4.85 -0.21
N LYS A 37 8.10 5.32 -1.19
CA LYS A 37 6.66 5.51 -1.04
C LYS A 37 5.89 4.32 -1.58
N ILE A 38 4.85 3.92 -0.84
CA ILE A 38 3.90 2.90 -1.25
C ILE A 38 2.53 3.56 -1.38
N LEU A 39 1.95 3.52 -2.57
CA LEU A 39 0.58 3.98 -2.81
C LEU A 39 -0.38 2.81 -2.59
N LEU A 40 -1.27 2.94 -1.60
CA LEU A 40 -2.19 1.89 -1.21
C LEU A 40 -3.47 1.97 -2.03
N ALA A 41 -3.84 0.87 -2.68
CA ALA A 41 -5.05 0.76 -3.48
C ALA A 41 -5.95 -0.35 -2.97
N ARG A 42 -7.26 -0.22 -3.17
CA ARG A 42 -8.20 -1.34 -3.00
C ARG A 42 -9.39 -1.19 -3.94
N LYS A 43 -10.17 -2.27 -4.08
CA LYS A 43 -11.47 -2.20 -4.74
C LYS A 43 -12.47 -1.50 -3.82
N ILE A 44 -13.25 -0.58 -4.37
CA ILE A 44 -14.44 0.00 -3.75
C ILE A 44 -15.65 -0.61 -4.45
N GLU A 45 -16.57 -1.16 -3.67
CA GLU A 45 -17.78 -1.77 -4.20
C GLU A 45 -18.59 -0.79 -5.05
N GLY A 46 -19.04 -1.25 -6.23
CA GLY A 46 -19.74 -0.42 -7.20
C GLY A 46 -18.92 0.69 -7.90
N LYS A 47 -17.69 0.99 -7.46
CA LYS A 47 -16.89 2.11 -8.00
C LYS A 47 -15.57 1.72 -8.68
N GLY A 48 -15.08 0.51 -8.43
CA GLY A 48 -13.81 0.02 -8.99
C GLY A 48 -12.62 0.26 -8.05
N ASP A 49 -11.39 0.11 -8.55
CA ASP A 49 -10.20 0.34 -7.71
C ASP A 49 -9.99 1.83 -7.40
N ALA A 50 -9.58 2.12 -6.16
CA ALA A 50 -9.30 3.44 -5.65
C ALA A 50 -8.03 3.45 -4.80
N PHE A 51 -7.30 4.57 -4.82
CA PHE A 51 -6.24 4.85 -3.88
C PHE A 51 -6.84 5.33 -2.56
N ILE A 52 -6.46 4.66 -1.47
CA ILE A 52 -6.97 4.92 -0.12
C ILE A 52 -5.96 5.63 0.78
N GLY A 53 -4.71 5.69 0.36
CA GLY A 53 -3.62 6.12 1.22
C GLY A 53 -2.27 5.99 0.56
N TYR A 54 -1.26 6.51 1.24
CA TYR A 54 0.13 6.21 0.93
C TYR A 54 0.96 6.11 2.20
N ALA A 55 2.04 5.33 2.13
CA ALA A 55 2.96 5.12 3.22
C ALA A 55 4.39 5.47 2.80
N ILE A 56 5.21 5.86 3.77
CA ILE A 56 6.66 6.00 3.62
C ILE A 56 7.32 4.88 4.39
N VAL A 57 8.07 4.03 3.68
CA VAL A 57 8.80 2.91 4.28
C VAL A 57 9.85 3.45 5.25
N ASP A 58 9.88 2.90 6.46
CA ASP A 58 10.99 3.09 7.41
C ASP A 58 12.02 1.97 7.26
N ARG A 59 11.56 0.72 7.39
CA ARG A 59 12.37 -0.49 7.22
C ARG A 59 11.48 -1.68 6.90
N ALA A 60 12.09 -2.76 6.41
CA ALA A 60 11.43 -4.06 6.27
C ALA A 60 12.13 -5.11 7.12
N LEU A 61 11.33 -5.99 7.71
CA LEU A 61 11.77 -7.11 8.54
C LEU A 61 11.41 -8.41 7.82
N SER A 62 12.37 -9.32 7.74
CA SER A 62 12.16 -10.71 7.35
C SER A 62 11.43 -11.47 8.46
N VAL A 63 10.86 -12.63 8.12
CA VAL A 63 10.13 -13.47 9.08
C VAL A 63 10.97 -13.87 10.29
N ASP A 64 12.28 -14.02 10.12
CA ASP A 64 13.21 -14.43 11.17
C ASP A 64 13.54 -13.29 12.15
N GLU A 65 13.24 -12.04 11.80
CA GLU A 65 13.39 -10.86 12.66
C GLU A 65 12.10 -10.55 13.44
N LEU A 66 11.02 -11.31 13.25
CA LEU A 66 9.73 -11.10 13.89
C LEU A 66 9.62 -11.81 15.24
N SER A 67 8.72 -11.32 16.09
CA SER A 67 8.25 -12.07 17.27
C SER A 67 7.63 -13.41 16.85
N ILE A 68 7.54 -14.35 17.80
CA ILE A 68 6.99 -15.70 17.53
C ILE A 68 5.56 -15.58 16.99
N GLU A 69 4.72 -14.74 17.61
CA GLU A 69 3.33 -14.56 17.23
C GLU A 69 3.20 -13.96 15.82
N GLU A 70 4.01 -12.95 15.50
CA GLU A 70 4.01 -12.34 14.17
C GLU A 70 4.57 -13.26 13.10
N ARG A 71 5.60 -14.04 13.43
CA ARG A 71 6.18 -15.06 12.56
C ARG A 71 5.13 -16.12 12.20
N GLU A 72 4.42 -16.64 13.19
CA GLU A 72 3.34 -17.60 12.94
C GLU A 72 2.22 -17.00 12.08
N MET A 73 1.83 -15.75 12.35
CA MET A 73 0.85 -15.04 11.55
C MET A 73 1.31 -14.90 10.08
N CYS A 74 2.58 -14.52 9.86
CA CYS A 74 3.16 -14.44 8.52
C CYS A 74 3.13 -15.79 7.80
N ILE A 75 3.58 -16.86 8.47
CA ILE A 75 3.60 -18.22 7.90
C ILE A 75 2.18 -18.68 7.52
N ARG A 76 1.20 -18.52 8.42
CA ARG A 76 -0.21 -18.89 8.17
C ARG A 76 -0.80 -18.16 6.95
N ASN A 77 -0.38 -16.93 6.69
CA ASN A 77 -0.88 -16.11 5.60
C ASN A 77 0.05 -16.10 4.36
N GLY A 78 1.13 -16.89 4.38
CA GLY A 78 2.10 -16.95 3.28
C GLY A 78 2.90 -15.66 3.07
N TRP A 79 2.99 -14.79 4.08
CA TRP A 79 3.80 -13.57 4.04
C TRP A 79 5.25 -13.84 4.44
N SER A 80 6.18 -13.14 3.80
CA SER A 80 7.62 -13.28 4.04
C SER A 80 8.28 -11.99 4.53
N THR A 81 7.54 -10.89 4.58
CA THR A 81 8.08 -9.58 4.93
C THR A 81 7.05 -8.73 5.64
N LYS A 82 7.48 -8.05 6.71
CA LYS A 82 6.75 -6.97 7.37
C LYS A 82 7.41 -5.63 6.99
N VAL A 83 6.68 -4.77 6.31
CA VAL A 83 7.13 -3.42 5.97
C VAL A 83 6.60 -2.44 7.02
N LEU A 84 7.49 -1.79 7.75
CA LEU A 84 7.16 -0.77 8.74
C LEU A 84 7.14 0.61 8.08
N PHE A 85 6.19 1.45 8.50
CA PHE A 85 6.02 2.78 7.94
C PHE A 85 6.44 3.87 8.93
N SER A 86 7.27 4.81 8.45
CA SER A 86 7.59 6.04 9.20
C SER A 86 6.43 7.03 9.17
N ARG A 87 5.62 6.97 8.10
CA ARG A 87 4.42 7.78 7.92
C ARG A 87 3.39 6.97 7.15
N LEU A 88 2.14 7.06 7.57
CA LEU A 88 0.99 6.46 6.88
C LEU A 88 -0.12 7.50 6.79
N ILE A 89 -0.54 7.81 5.57
CA ILE A 89 -1.58 8.79 5.30
C ILE A 89 -2.75 8.11 4.62
N ARG A 90 -3.96 8.38 5.11
CA ARG A 90 -5.22 8.04 4.47
C ARG A 90 -5.72 9.20 3.62
N LEU A 91 -6.23 8.89 2.43
CA LEU A 91 -6.87 9.85 1.53
C LEU A 91 -8.40 9.72 1.69
N GLN A 92 -9.07 10.84 1.97
CA GLN A 92 -10.52 10.86 2.16
C GLN A 92 -11.18 11.98 1.33
N PRO A 93 -12.16 11.66 0.47
CA PRO A 93 -12.55 10.30 0.06
C PRO A 93 -11.43 9.56 -0.69
N PRO A 94 -11.50 8.22 -0.83
CA PRO A 94 -10.60 7.48 -1.72
C PRO A 94 -10.66 8.02 -3.16
N ILE A 95 -9.51 8.02 -3.84
CA ILE A 95 -9.36 8.57 -5.19
C ILE A 95 -9.50 7.43 -6.19
N LEU A 96 -10.53 7.46 -7.05
CA LEU A 96 -10.75 6.40 -8.02
C LEU A 96 -9.61 6.35 -9.04
N ILE A 97 -9.04 5.16 -9.27
CA ILE A 97 -7.85 5.00 -10.13
C ILE A 97 -8.15 5.46 -11.56
N LYS A 98 -9.37 5.21 -12.05
CA LYS A 98 -9.82 5.63 -13.40
C LYS A 98 -9.71 7.15 -13.64
N ASP A 99 -9.73 7.95 -12.58
CA ASP A 99 -9.70 9.42 -12.64
C ASP A 99 -8.27 9.97 -12.44
N THR A 100 -7.24 9.11 -12.48
CA THR A 100 -5.82 9.46 -12.28
C THR A 100 -4.97 9.09 -13.50
N PRO A 101 -3.69 9.52 -13.58
CA PRO A 101 -2.77 9.06 -14.63
C PRO A 101 -2.67 7.53 -14.74
N VAL A 102 -2.74 6.81 -13.61
CA VAL A 102 -2.73 5.33 -13.56
C VAL A 102 -3.98 4.73 -14.21
N GLY A 103 -5.09 5.47 -14.25
CA GLY A 103 -6.32 5.10 -14.95
C GLY A 103 -6.13 4.84 -16.44
N ARG A 104 -5.04 5.35 -17.04
CA ARG A 104 -4.71 5.15 -18.47
C ARG A 104 -3.70 4.03 -18.71
N TRP A 105 -3.15 3.44 -17.66
CA TRP A 105 -2.16 2.37 -17.80
C TRP A 105 -2.78 1.07 -18.34
N PRO A 106 -2.00 0.22 -19.04
CA PRO A 106 -2.47 -1.10 -19.47
C PRO A 106 -2.70 -2.05 -18.29
N GLN A 107 -1.96 -1.93 -17.19
CA GLN A 107 -2.17 -2.71 -15.98
C GLN A 107 -3.47 -2.27 -15.28
N LYS A 108 -4.32 -3.25 -14.94
CA LYS A 108 -5.61 -3.04 -14.26
C LYS A 108 -5.81 -4.05 -13.14
N GLY A 109 -6.64 -3.68 -12.15
CA GLY A 109 -7.04 -4.60 -11.08
C GLY A 109 -5.84 -5.20 -10.35
N ALA A 110 -5.79 -6.54 -10.30
CA ALA A 110 -4.72 -7.28 -9.64
C ALA A 110 -3.32 -6.97 -10.21
N LEU A 111 -3.20 -6.60 -11.50
CA LEU A 111 -1.91 -6.29 -12.13
C LEU A 111 -1.29 -4.97 -11.63
N LEU A 112 -2.05 -4.14 -10.90
CA LEU A 112 -1.51 -2.96 -10.25
C LEU A 112 -0.73 -3.30 -8.97
N HIS A 113 -0.93 -4.50 -8.40
CA HIS A 113 -0.21 -4.91 -7.21
C HIS A 113 1.28 -5.13 -7.52
N GLY A 114 2.14 -4.29 -6.95
CA GLY A 114 3.58 -4.28 -7.18
C GLY A 114 4.02 -3.53 -8.43
N ALA A 115 3.11 -2.80 -9.09
CA ALA A 115 3.44 -1.96 -10.24
C ALA A 115 4.29 -0.77 -9.79
N PRO A 116 5.41 -0.47 -10.47
CA PRO A 116 6.21 0.70 -10.16
C PRO A 116 5.44 1.98 -10.53
N ILE A 117 5.63 3.05 -9.77
CA ILE A 117 5.05 4.37 -10.04
C ILE A 117 6.11 5.46 -9.93
N SER A 118 6.04 6.43 -10.83
CA SER A 118 6.93 7.60 -10.81
C SER A 118 6.59 8.53 -9.64
N ASP A 119 7.56 9.30 -9.15
CA ASP A 119 7.29 10.35 -8.16
C ASP A 119 6.30 11.39 -8.70
N GLY A 120 6.35 11.71 -10.00
CA GLY A 120 5.45 12.67 -10.64
C GLY A 120 3.99 12.22 -10.60
N ASP A 121 3.70 10.99 -11.05
CA ASP A 121 2.34 10.44 -11.03
C ASP A 121 1.84 10.29 -9.59
N LEU A 122 2.69 9.79 -8.69
CA LEU A 122 2.35 9.63 -7.28
C LEU A 122 2.00 10.97 -6.63
N ASN A 123 2.82 12.01 -6.84
CA ASN A 123 2.56 13.33 -6.26
C ASN A 123 1.29 13.96 -6.84
N THR A 124 1.05 13.81 -8.16
CA THR A 124 -0.20 14.24 -8.81
C THR A 124 -1.42 13.59 -8.15
N ILE A 125 -1.37 12.28 -7.88
CA ILE A 125 -2.46 11.57 -7.19
C ILE A 125 -2.65 12.08 -5.77
N ILE A 126 -1.56 12.31 -5.03
CA ILE A 126 -1.64 12.83 -3.66
C ILE A 126 -2.21 14.25 -3.63
N GLU A 127 -1.99 15.06 -4.66
CA GLU A 127 -2.54 16.41 -4.79
C GLU A 127 -4.04 16.42 -5.06
N PHE A 128 -4.59 15.38 -5.68
CA PHE A 128 -6.06 15.23 -5.83
C PHE A 128 -6.79 14.99 -4.50
N ALA A 129 -6.08 14.60 -3.44
CA ALA A 129 -6.71 14.30 -2.16
C ALA A 129 -7.21 15.59 -1.47
N SER A 130 -8.52 15.66 -1.24
CA SER A 130 -9.13 16.78 -0.49
C SER A 130 -8.79 16.75 1.00
N ILE A 131 -8.73 15.57 1.61
CA ILE A 131 -8.36 15.38 3.02
C ILE A 131 -7.26 14.32 3.13
N LYS A 132 -6.27 14.60 3.99
CA LYS A 132 -5.14 13.73 4.31
C LYS A 132 -5.08 13.52 5.83
N ILE A 133 -5.32 12.29 6.28
CA ILE A 133 -5.32 11.93 7.71
C ILE A 133 -4.02 11.16 8.01
N ASN A 134 -3.27 11.60 9.01
CA ASN A 134 -2.02 10.97 9.42
C ASN A 134 -2.28 9.94 10.53
N TYR A 135 -1.75 8.73 10.37
CA TYR A 135 -1.80 7.62 11.34
C TYR A 135 -0.41 7.37 11.94
#